data_AF-A0A848T7U1-F1
#
_entry.id   AF-A0A848T7U1-F1
#
_cell.length_a   1.000
_cell.length_b   1.000
_cell.length_c   1.000
_cell.angle_alpha   90.00
_cell.angle_beta   90.00
_cell.angle_gamma   90.00
#
_symmetry.space_group_name_H-M   'P 1'
#
loop_
_entity.id
_entity.type
_entity.pdbx_description
1 polymer ?
#
loop_
_entity_poly.entity_id
_entity_poly.type
_entity_poly.pdbx_seq_one_letter_code
_entity_poly.pdbx_strand_id
1 'polypeptide(L)' 'MVFRMTRLSDLAAAGFDSVIDVRAPSEFAEDHVPGAINLPVLTDEERAHVGTIYVQEDSFLARKIGAALVARNAAAHIEG' A
#
# COMPACT_ATOMS: atom_id res chain seq x y z
N MET A 1 8.89 -10.06 19.14
CA MET A 1 10.08 -9.20 18.97
C MET A 1 9.66 -8.03 18.09
N VAL A 2 9.89 -6.78 18.48
CA VAL A 2 9.52 -5.62 17.65
C VAL A 2 10.68 -5.34 16.69
N PHE A 3 10.46 -5.46 15.39
CA PHE A 3 11.43 -5.00 14.39
C PHE A 3 11.48 -3.47 14.42
N ARG A 4 12.66 -2.89 14.61
CA ARG A 4 12.86 -1.44 14.63
C ARG A 4 13.76 -1.05 13.46
N MET A 5 13.19 -0.33 12.51
CA MET A 5 13.92 0.24 11.38
C MET A 5 14.34 1.67 11.71
N THR A 6 15.64 1.96 11.69
CA THR A 6 16.22 3.30 11.90
C THR A 6 16.91 3.85 10.65
N ARG A 7 17.31 2.95 9.75
CA ARG A 7 17.95 3.24 8.47
C ARG A 7 17.40 2.31 7.40
N LEU A 8 17.52 2.72 6.13
CA LEU A 8 17.10 1.90 5.00
C LEU A 8 17.87 0.57 4.93
N SER A 9 19.15 0.56 5.31
CA SER A 9 19.98 -0.65 5.40
C SER A 9 19.42 -1.71 6.35
N ASP A 10 18.62 -1.31 7.34
CA ASP A 10 18.05 -2.24 8.31
C ASP A 10 17.02 -3.16 7.66
N LEU A 11 16.39 -2.72 6.56
CA LEU A 11 15.44 -3.54 5.79
C LEU A 11 16.15 -4.74 5.14
N ALA A 12 17.33 -4.53 4.57
CA ALA A 12 18.13 -5.59 3.98
C ALA A 12 18.64 -6.60 5.03
N ALA A 13 18.89 -6.13 6.25
CA ALA A 13 19.34 -6.96 7.37
C ALA A 13 18.18 -7.63 8.14
N ALA A 14 16.93 -7.32 7.80
CA ALA A 14 15.76 -7.73 8.58
C ALA A 14 15.46 -9.22 8.51
N GLY A 15 15.94 -9.91 7.47
CA GLY A 15 15.71 -11.35 7.27
C GLY A 15 14.27 -11.72 6.91
N PHE A 16 13.48 -10.77 6.42
CA PHE A 16 12.15 -11.06 5.87
C PHE A 16 12.27 -11.68 4.48
N ASP A 17 11.35 -12.60 4.15
CA ASP A 17 11.35 -13.29 2.86
C ASP A 17 10.97 -12.38 1.69
N SER A 18 10.09 -11.40 1.93
CA SER A 18 9.61 -10.47 0.90
C SER A 18 9.24 -9.11 1.48
N VAL A 19 9.42 -8.08 0.66
CA VAL A 19 8.86 -6.74 0.88
C VAL A 19 7.64 -6.61 0.00
N ILE A 20 6.50 -6.23 0.59
CA ILE A 20 5.25 -6.04 -0.15
C ILE A 20 4.98 -4.55 -0.25
N ASP A 21 4.93 -4.03 -1.47
CA ASP A 21 4.46 -2.68 -1.75
C ASP A 21 2.95 -2.73 -2.02
N VAL A 22 2.18 -2.11 -1.12
CA VAL A 22 0.71 -2.08 -1.16
C VAL A 22 0.15 -0.89 -1.93
N ARG A 23 1.01 0.00 -2.43
CA ARG A 23 0.59 1.18 -3.21
C ARG A 23 -0.02 0.78 -4.56
N ALA A 24 -0.64 1.75 -5.22
CA ALA A 24 -1.24 1.53 -6.52
C ALA A 24 -0.19 1.12 -7.57
N PRO A 25 -0.56 0.39 -8.64
CA PRO A 25 0.38 -0.09 -9.64
C PRO A 25 1.25 1.02 -10.26
N SER A 26 0.67 2.18 -10.55
CA SER A 26 1.42 3.33 -11.08
C SER A 26 2.47 3.87 -10.10
N GLU A 27 2.14 3.94 -8.81
CA GLU A 27 3.06 4.40 -7.76
C GLU A 27 4.25 3.45 -7.58
N PHE A 28 4.04 2.13 -7.77
CA PHE A 28 5.10 1.13 -7.76
C PHE A 28 5.95 1.17 -9.03
N ALA A 29 5.32 1.35 -10.20
CA ALA A 29 6.01 1.41 -11.48
C ALA A 29 6.92 2.66 -11.60
N GLU A 30 6.54 3.76 -10.97
CA GLU A 30 7.34 4.99 -10.93
C GLU A 30 8.64 4.79 -10.13
N ASP A 31 8.54 4.25 -8.91
CA ASP A 31 9.69 3.86 -8.09
C ASP A 31 9.24 2.92 -6.96
N HIS A 32 10.11 2.00 -6.56
CA HIS A 32 9.86 1.09 -5.45
C HIS A 32 11.15 0.54 -4.84
N VAL A 33 11.04 -0.01 -3.64
CA VAL A 33 12.16 -0.64 -2.95
C VAL A 33 12.66 -1.84 -3.78
N PRO A 34 13.98 -1.94 -4.08
CA PRO A 34 14.51 -3.06 -4.85
C PRO A 34 14.13 -4.42 -4.26
N GLY A 35 13.60 -5.31 -5.10
CA GLY A 35 13.16 -6.65 -4.70
C GLY A 35 11.77 -6.72 -4.06
N ALA A 36 11.08 -5.59 -3.90
CA ALA A 36 9.68 -5.60 -3.47
C ALA A 36 8.76 -6.18 -4.55
N ILE A 37 7.68 -6.84 -4.12
CA ILE A 37 6.57 -7.23 -4.99
C ILE A 37 5.39 -6.28 -4.78
N ASN A 38 4.65 -5.98 -5.84
CA ASN A 38 3.46 -5.15 -5.73
C ASN A 38 2.22 -6.02 -5.50
N LEU A 39 1.56 -5.84 -4.34
CA LEU A 39 0.25 -6.41 -4.04
C LEU A 39 -0.69 -5.23 -3.70
N PRO A 40 -1.21 -4.54 -4.73
CA PRO A 40 -1.89 -3.27 -4.56
C PRO A 40 -3.19 -3.44 -3.80
N VAL A 41 -3.42 -2.61 -2.78
CA VAL A 41 -4.71 -2.58 -2.05
C VAL A 41 -5.69 -1.58 -2.66
N LEU A 42 -5.28 -0.83 -3.68
CA LEU A 42 -6.13 0.03 -4.51
C LEU A 42 -5.64 -0.05 -5.96
N THR A 43 -6.56 -0.03 -6.92
CA THR A 43 -6.20 0.27 -8.32
C THR A 43 -5.80 1.74 -8.48
N ASP A 44 -5.23 2.12 -9.62
CA ASP A 44 -4.91 3.53 -9.91
C ASP A 44 -6.17 4.41 -9.90
N GLU A 45 -7.29 3.89 -10.40
CA GLU A 45 -8.59 4.58 -10.39
C GLU A 45 -9.15 4.70 -8.98
N GLU A 46 -9.12 3.62 -8.17
CA GLU A 46 -9.56 3.66 -6.78
C GLU A 46 -8.71 4.64 -5.96
N ARG A 47 -7.39 4.63 -6.18
CA ARG A 47 -6.42 5.55 -5.56
C ARG A 47 -6.71 7.00 -5.90
N ALA A 48 -6.98 7.30 -7.17
CA ALA A 48 -7.33 8.65 -7.64
C ALA A 48 -8.69 9.10 -7.09
N HIS A 49 -9.68 8.21 -7.06
CA HIS A 49 -11.01 8.49 -6.52
C HIS A 49 -10.97 8.82 -5.02
N VAL A 50 -10.35 7.96 -4.21
CA VAL A 50 -10.18 8.19 -2.76
C VAL A 50 -9.37 9.46 -2.50
N GLY A 51 -8.30 9.70 -3.29
CA GLY A 51 -7.51 10.92 -3.19
C GLY A 51 -8.30 12.19 -3.49
N THR A 52 -9.20 12.13 -4.48
CA THR A 52 -10.07 13.26 -4.84
C THR A 52 -11.04 13.57 -3.70
N ILE A 53 -11.73 12.57 -3.14
CA ILE A 53 -12.62 12.76 -1.99
C ILE A 53 -11.85 13.34 -0.80
N TYR A 54 -10.63 12.85 -0.55
CA TYR A 54 -9.80 13.31 0.57
C TYR A 54 -9.49 14.81 0.49
N VAL A 55 -9.14 15.29 -0.70
CA VAL A 55 -8.71 16.68 -0.93
C VAL A 55 -9.88 17.62 -1.15
N GLN A 56 -10.88 17.19 -1.93
CA GLN A 56 -11.94 18.07 -2.43
C GLN A 56 -13.22 18.03 -1.60
N GLU A 57 -13.44 16.98 -0.81
CA GLU A 57 -14.70 16.77 -0.09
C GLU A 57 -14.48 16.69 1.42
N ASP A 58 -14.13 15.50 1.92
CA ASP A 58 -13.98 15.26 3.34
C ASP A 58 -12.99 14.12 3.61
N SER A 59 -12.03 14.42 4.47
CA SER A 59 -10.96 13.49 4.81
C SER A 59 -11.46 12.28 5.61
N PHE A 60 -12.55 12.42 6.37
CA PHE A 60 -13.12 11.30 7.13
C PHE A 60 -13.87 10.34 6.22
N LEU A 61 -14.66 10.85 5.28
CA LEU A 61 -15.35 10.09 4.24
C LEU A 61 -14.35 9.31 3.37
N ALA A 62 -13.28 9.96 2.92
CA ALA A 62 -12.23 9.30 2.15
C ALA A 62 -11.58 8.14 2.91
N ARG A 63 -11.31 8.30 4.21
CA ARG A 63 -10.78 7.23 5.07
C ARG A 63 -11.77 6.08 5.22
N LYS A 64 -13.06 6.37 5.38
CA LYS A 64 -14.11 5.33 5.49
C LYS A 64 -14.21 4.49 4.21
N ILE A 65 -14.25 5.15 3.06
CA ILE A 65 -14.32 4.47 1.75
C ILE A 65 -13.01 3.71 1.50
N GLY A 66 -11.87 4.39 1.62
CA GLY A 66 -10.54 3.80 1.43
C GLY A 66 -10.30 2.57 2.30
N ALA A 67 -10.68 2.60 3.58
CA ALA A 67 -10.52 1.44 4.47
C ALA A 67 -11.32 0.21 3.99
N ALA A 68 -12.53 0.41 3.47
CA ALA A 68 -13.34 -0.68 2.94
C ALA A 68 -12.74 -1.27 1.65
N LEU A 69 -12.24 -0.42 0.75
CA LEU A 69 -11.54 -0.86 -0.47
C LEU A 69 -10.27 -1.65 -0.12
N VAL A 70 -9.44 -1.11 0.77
CA VAL A 70 -8.19 -1.73 1.23
C VAL A 70 -8.46 -3.11 1.83
N ALA A 71 -9.43 -3.23 2.73
CA ALA A 71 -9.75 -4.50 3.38
C ALA A 71 -10.19 -5.56 2.36
N ARG A 72 -11.03 -5.19 1.39
CA ARG A 72 -11.49 -6.10 0.34
C ARG A 72 -10.36 -6.55 -0.58
N ASN A 73 -9.55 -5.61 -1.05
CA ASN A 73 -8.49 -5.91 -2.01
C ASN A 73 -7.34 -6.69 -1.33
N ALA A 74 -7.05 -6.42 -0.05
CA ALA A 74 -6.14 -7.23 0.74
C ALA A 74 -6.65 -8.67 0.92
N ALA A 75 -7.96 -8.85 1.15
CA ALA A 75 -8.55 -10.19 1.24
C ALA A 75 -8.37 -10.97 -0.07
N ALA A 76 -8.55 -10.33 -1.22
CA ALA A 76 -8.35 -10.98 -2.53
C ALA A 76 -6.91 -11.52 -2.69
N HIS A 77 -5.88 -10.78 -2.26
CA HIS A 77 -4.49 -11.28 -2.29
C HIS A 77 -4.23 -12.46 -1.35
N ILE A 78 -5.01 -12.58 -0.26
CA ILE A 78 -4.89 -13.67 0.71
C ILE A 78 -5.59 -14.94 0.22
N GLU A 79 -6.67 -14.79 -0.54
CA GLU A 79 -7.46 -15.91 -1.07
C GLU A 79 -6.74 -16.68 -2.18
N GLY A 80 -5.82 -16.03 -2.91
CA GLY A 80 -5.05 -16.62 -4.02
C GLY A 80 -5.79 -16.59 -5.35
#